data_AF-A0A8J7VU24-F1
#
_entry.id   AF-A0A8J7VU24-F1
#
_cell.length_a   1.000
_cell.length_b   1.000
_cell.length_c   1.000
_cell.angle_alpha   90.00
_cell.angle_beta   90.00
_cell.angle_gamma   90.00
#
_symmetry.space_group_name_H-M   'P 1'
#
loop_
_entity.id
_entity.type
_entity.pdbx_description
1 polymer ?
#
loop_
_entity_poly.entity_id
_entity_poly.type
_entity_poly.pdbx_seq_one_letter_code
_entity_poly.pdbx_strand_id
1 'polypeptide(L)'
;MRSAQGQPARRRMRTGARLGIAAMACVAAALALASLVAGGDLLDLRLPGGLPLGNLLAWLVPCGLSAAALALAPVPGRALRFARVSCVFAVAWLPVSLALADDLALNFSGGRGTAWLAFSLAVAACAAAALPTAALAALIRRRRAGAADRRTA
;
A
#
# COMPACT_ATOMS: atom_id res chain seq x y z
N MET A 1 -22.37 -7.37 35.46
CA MET A 1 -20.99 -6.87 35.52
C MET A 1 -20.11 -7.76 34.64
N ARG A 2 -19.79 -7.35 33.40
CA ARG A 2 -18.88 -8.10 32.51
C ARG A 2 -17.45 -7.61 32.77
N SER A 3 -16.56 -8.53 33.13
CA SER A 3 -15.20 -8.28 33.59
C SER A 3 -14.34 -7.50 32.59
N ALA A 4 -13.80 -6.37 33.03
CA ALA A 4 -12.84 -5.54 32.30
C ALA A 4 -11.48 -6.25 32.03
N GLN A 5 -11.26 -7.43 32.61
CA GLN A 5 -10.00 -8.18 32.52
C GLN A 5 -9.75 -8.83 31.15
N GLY A 6 -10.75 -8.94 30.25
CA GLY A 6 -10.59 -9.54 28.91
C GLY A 6 -10.17 -8.57 27.77
N GLN A 7 -10.18 -7.25 28.01
CA GLN A 7 -9.84 -6.26 26.98
C GLN A 7 -8.35 -6.12 26.60
N PRO A 8 -7.36 -6.23 27.51
CA PRO A 8 -5.97 -5.95 27.16
C PRO A 8 -5.36 -7.00 26.21
N ALA A 9 -5.73 -8.29 26.36
CA ALA A 9 -5.23 -9.37 25.51
C ALA A 9 -5.68 -9.22 24.05
N ARG A 10 -6.97 -8.93 23.81
CA ARG A 10 -7.53 -8.76 22.46
C ARG A 10 -6.91 -7.57 21.71
N ARG A 11 -6.55 -6.50 22.41
CA ARG A 11 -5.95 -5.29 21.83
C ARG A 11 -4.49 -5.53 21.40
N ARG A 12 -3.71 -6.26 22.20
CA ARG A 12 -2.32 -6.64 21.84
C ARG A 12 -2.30 -7.54 20.61
N MET A 13 -3.16 -8.55 20.55
CA MET A 13 -3.23 -9.49 19.42
C MET A 13 -3.56 -8.78 18.09
N ARG A 14 -4.54 -7.87 18.09
CA ARG A 14 -4.89 -7.07 16.89
C ARG A 14 -3.76 -6.15 16.42
N THR A 15 -2.95 -5.64 17.35
CA THR A 15 -1.83 -4.75 17.01
C THR A 15 -0.68 -5.54 16.37
N GLY A 16 -0.37 -6.72 16.90
CA GLY A 16 0.64 -7.61 16.32
C GLY A 16 0.27 -8.05 14.90
N ALA A 17 -0.97 -8.50 14.69
CA ALA A 17 -1.45 -8.90 13.36
C ALA A 17 -1.35 -7.78 12.31
N ARG A 18 -1.72 -6.54 12.68
CA ARG A 18 -1.62 -5.38 11.78
C ARG A 18 -0.18 -5.04 11.40
N LEU A 19 0.76 -5.14 12.34
CA LEU A 19 2.18 -4.95 12.06
C LEU A 19 2.71 -6.04 11.14
N GLY A 20 2.32 -7.30 11.37
CA GLY A 20 2.68 -8.42 10.49
C GLY A 20 2.20 -8.21 9.06
N ILE A 21 0.93 -7.82 8.87
CA ILE A 21 0.37 -7.49 7.55
C ILE A 21 1.15 -6.35 6.88
N ALA A 22 1.43 -5.27 7.62
CA ALA A 22 2.16 -4.14 7.08
C ALA A 22 3.58 -4.52 6.66
N ALA A 23 4.29 -5.30 7.49
CA ALA A 23 5.64 -5.77 7.18
C ALA A 23 5.65 -6.67 5.94
N MET A 24 4.74 -7.64 5.87
CA MET A 24 4.62 -8.54 4.72
C MET A 24 4.32 -7.77 3.43
N ALA A 25 3.42 -6.79 3.47
CA ALA A 25 3.10 -5.95 2.32
C ALA A 25 4.29 -5.07 1.89
N CYS A 26 5.06 -4.52 2.84
CA CYS A 26 6.30 -3.78 2.54
C CYS A 26 7.37 -4.68 1.92
N VAL A 27 7.56 -5.90 2.44
CA VAL A 27 8.53 -6.86 1.89
C VAL A 27 8.14 -7.25 0.45
N ALA A 28 6.86 -7.54 0.20
CA ALA A 28 6.38 -7.83 -1.14
C ALA A 28 6.61 -6.65 -2.11
N ALA A 29 6.30 -5.42 -1.70
CA ALA A 29 6.56 -4.23 -2.50
C ALA A 29 8.06 -4.00 -2.77
N ALA A 30 8.91 -4.22 -1.76
CA ALA A 30 10.35 -4.07 -1.87
C ALA A 30 10.97 -5.11 -2.82
N LEU A 31 10.53 -6.38 -2.73
CA LEU A 31 10.97 -7.44 -3.64
C LEU A 31 10.51 -7.16 -5.07
N ALA A 32 9.26 -6.76 -5.27
CA ALA A 32 8.76 -6.40 -6.59
C ALA A 32 9.55 -5.23 -7.20
N LEU A 33 9.83 -4.18 -6.41
CA LEU A 33 10.65 -3.05 -6.86
C LEU A 33 12.09 -3.47 -7.16
N ALA A 34 12.69 -4.29 -6.30
CA ALA A 34 14.05 -4.80 -6.52
C ALA A 34 14.14 -5.63 -7.81
N SER A 35 13.15 -6.48 -8.09
CA SER A 35 13.08 -7.23 -9.35
C SER A 35 12.93 -6.32 -10.57
N LEU A 36 12.10 -5.29 -10.49
CA LEU A 36 11.95 -4.30 -11.58
C LEU A 36 13.24 -3.54 -11.85
N VAL A 37 13.95 -3.12 -10.79
CA VAL A 37 15.21 -2.38 -10.90
C VAL A 37 16.35 -3.27 -11.39
N ALA A 38 16.42 -4.52 -10.92
CA ALA A 38 17.42 -5.48 -11.37
C ALA A 38 17.28 -5.79 -12.87
N GLY A 39 16.06 -5.71 -13.40
CA GLY A 39 15.76 -6.07 -14.77
C GLY A 39 15.89 -7.58 -15.02
N GLY A 40 15.87 -7.96 -16.29
CA GLY A 40 16.12 -9.33 -16.76
C GLY A 40 14.92 -9.97 -17.45
N ASP A 41 15.20 -11.06 -18.17
CA ASP A 41 14.26 -11.76 -19.06
C ASP A 41 13.01 -12.27 -18.33
N LEU A 42 13.10 -12.48 -17.00
CA LEU A 42 11.95 -12.86 -16.18
C LEU A 42 10.84 -11.82 -16.19
N LEU A 43 11.13 -10.53 -16.41
CA LEU A 43 10.11 -9.49 -16.48
C LEU A 43 9.21 -9.63 -17.72
N ASP A 44 9.74 -10.23 -18.78
CA ASP A 44 9.00 -10.49 -20.03
C ASP A 44 8.22 -11.81 -20.01
N LEU A 45 8.42 -12.63 -18.96
CA LEU A 45 7.70 -13.87 -18.78
C LEU A 45 6.18 -13.61 -18.81
N ARG A 46 5.49 -14.28 -19.72
CA ARG A 46 4.05 -14.14 -19.90
C ARG A 46 3.30 -15.04 -18.91
N LEU A 47 2.49 -14.42 -18.06
CA LEU A 47 1.60 -15.12 -17.14
C LEU A 47 0.40 -15.72 -17.87
N PRO A 48 -0.36 -16.64 -17.25
CA PRO A 48 -1.66 -17.06 -17.77
C PRO A 48 -2.54 -15.84 -18.08
N GLY A 49 -3.03 -15.77 -19.32
CA GLY A 49 -3.75 -14.60 -19.83
C GLY A 49 -2.88 -13.55 -20.52
N GLY A 50 -1.57 -13.75 -20.68
CA GLY A 50 -0.67 -12.96 -21.54
C GLY A 50 -0.06 -11.70 -20.92
N LEU A 51 -0.38 -11.40 -19.65
CA LEU A 51 0.19 -10.26 -18.92
C LEU A 51 1.70 -10.50 -18.64
N PRO A 52 2.61 -9.57 -18.99
CA PRO A 52 4.01 -9.63 -18.56
C PRO A 52 4.13 -9.66 -17.03
N LEU A 53 5.05 -10.47 -16.52
CA LEU A 53 5.37 -10.49 -15.09
C LEU A 53 5.81 -9.10 -14.59
N GLY A 54 6.55 -8.33 -15.40
CA GLY A 54 6.94 -6.96 -15.08
C GLY A 54 5.74 -6.04 -14.79
N ASN A 55 4.65 -6.16 -15.56
CA ASN A 55 3.43 -5.37 -15.34
C ASN A 55 2.73 -5.74 -14.04
N LEU A 56 2.72 -7.03 -13.69
CA LEU A 56 2.21 -7.51 -12.40
C LEU A 56 3.06 -6.97 -11.24
N LEU A 57 4.38 -7.06 -11.33
CA LEU A 57 5.29 -6.54 -10.31
C LEU A 57 5.14 -5.03 -10.13
N ALA A 58 5.03 -4.28 -11.23
CA ALA A 58 4.80 -2.84 -11.21
C ALA A 58 3.50 -2.48 -10.49
N TRP A 59 2.44 -3.27 -10.68
CA TRP A 59 1.17 -3.11 -9.94
C TRP A 59 1.29 -3.44 -8.45
N LEU A 60 2.08 -4.45 -8.09
CA LEU A 60 2.26 -4.88 -6.70
C LEU A 60 2.97 -3.85 -5.83
N VAL A 61 3.88 -3.04 -6.38
CA VAL A 61 4.61 -2.01 -5.61
C VAL A 61 3.65 -1.00 -4.93
N PRO A 62 2.83 -0.20 -5.67
CA PRO A 62 1.92 0.75 -5.03
C PRO A 62 0.82 0.07 -4.22
N CYS A 63 0.41 -1.16 -4.59
CA CYS A 63 -0.55 -1.95 -3.83
C CYS A 63 -0.01 -2.33 -2.45
N GLY A 64 1.22 -2.85 -2.38
CA GLY A 64 1.86 -3.24 -1.12
C GLY A 64 2.09 -2.04 -0.20
N LEU A 65 2.57 -0.91 -0.73
CA LEU A 65 2.74 0.33 0.04
C LEU A 65 1.41 0.85 0.59
N SER A 66 0.36 0.88 -0.23
CA SER A 66 -0.97 1.35 0.19
C SER A 66 -1.64 0.40 1.18
N ALA A 67 -1.47 -0.91 1.01
CA ALA A 67 -1.97 -1.91 1.95
C ALA A 67 -1.26 -1.81 3.32
N ALA A 68 0.07 -1.63 3.32
CA ALA A 68 0.84 -1.39 4.53
C ALA A 68 0.38 -0.11 5.25
N ALA A 69 0.17 0.99 4.49
CA ALA A 69 -0.36 2.23 5.02
C ALA A 69 -1.74 2.02 5.68
N LEU A 70 -2.63 1.27 5.03
CA LEU A 70 -3.97 0.99 5.53
C LEU A 70 -3.95 0.14 6.81
N ALA A 71 -3.03 -0.83 6.89
CA ALA A 71 -2.84 -1.67 8.07
C ALA A 71 -2.33 -0.88 9.30
N LEU A 72 -1.44 0.10 9.05
CA LEU A 72 -0.87 0.95 10.10
C LEU A 72 -1.77 2.12 10.50
N ALA A 73 -2.64 2.58 9.59
CA ALA A 73 -3.42 3.79 9.80
C ALA A 73 -4.30 3.71 11.06
N PRO A 74 -4.20 4.71 11.96
CA PRO A 74 -4.98 4.72 13.18
C PRO A 74 -6.44 5.08 12.90
N VAL A 75 -7.38 4.38 13.53
CA VAL A 75 -8.84 4.54 13.32
C VAL A 75 -9.45 5.37 14.44
N PRO A 76 -10.35 6.33 14.16
CA PRO A 76 -10.55 7.04 12.88
C PRO A 76 -9.52 8.17 12.69
N GLY A 77 -9.37 8.69 11.46
CA GLY A 77 -8.52 9.86 11.18
C GLY A 77 -8.28 10.15 9.69
N ARG A 78 -7.68 11.32 9.39
CA ARG A 78 -7.32 11.73 8.02
C ARG A 78 -6.35 10.75 7.35
N ALA A 79 -5.38 10.23 8.10
CA ALA A 79 -4.42 9.23 7.61
C ALA A 79 -5.10 7.94 7.10
N LEU A 80 -6.17 7.49 7.77
CA LEU A 80 -6.96 6.33 7.32
C LEU A 80 -7.69 6.61 6.01
N ARG A 81 -8.28 7.79 5.87
CA ARG A 81 -8.96 8.19 4.61
C ARG A 81 -7.96 8.24 3.46
N PHE A 82 -6.80 8.85 3.68
CA PHE A 82 -5.75 8.93 2.68
C PHE A 82 -5.22 7.54 2.28
N ALA A 83 -4.94 6.66 3.25
CA ALA A 83 -4.53 5.28 2.95
C ALA A 83 -5.59 4.48 2.17
N ARG A 84 -6.89 4.69 2.46
CA ARG A 84 -7.98 4.07 1.69
C ARG A 84 -8.02 4.55 0.25
N VAL A 85 -7.98 5.86 0.05
CA VAL A 85 -7.98 6.46 -1.29
C VAL A 85 -6.76 5.98 -2.09
N SER A 86 -5.58 6.00 -1.48
CA SER A 86 -4.35 5.47 -2.09
C SER A 86 -4.50 3.99 -2.50
N CYS A 87 -5.09 3.16 -1.64
CA CYS A 87 -5.31 1.74 -1.95
C CYS A 87 -6.27 1.55 -3.12
N VAL A 88 -7.36 2.33 -3.18
CA VAL A 88 -8.29 2.30 -4.32
C VAL A 88 -7.58 2.65 -5.62
N PHE A 89 -6.78 3.73 -5.64
CA PHE A 89 -6.02 4.12 -6.82
C PHE A 89 -4.97 3.08 -7.22
N ALA A 90 -4.25 2.49 -6.25
CA ALA A 90 -3.27 1.45 -6.52
C ALA A 90 -3.92 0.20 -7.14
N VAL A 91 -5.05 -0.26 -6.59
CA VAL A 91 -5.79 -1.41 -7.13
C VAL A 91 -6.35 -1.10 -8.52
N ALA A 92 -6.88 0.11 -8.72
CA ALA A 92 -7.44 0.54 -10.00
C ALA A 92 -6.37 0.79 -11.09
N TRP A 93 -5.09 0.94 -10.72
CA TRP A 93 -4.03 1.29 -11.65
C TRP A 93 -3.93 0.32 -12.83
N LEU A 94 -3.90 -0.99 -12.55
CA LEU A 94 -3.75 -2.01 -13.59
C LEU A 94 -4.97 -2.09 -14.54
N PRO A 95 -6.23 -2.21 -14.07
CA PRO A 95 -7.37 -2.26 -14.97
C PRO A 95 -7.53 -0.97 -15.79
N VAL A 96 -7.25 0.20 -15.21
CA VAL A 96 -7.24 1.47 -15.95
C VAL A 96 -6.14 1.49 -17.00
N SER A 97 -4.94 1.00 -16.67
CA SER A 97 -3.83 0.91 -17.62
C SER A 97 -4.14 -0.01 -18.79
N LEU A 98 -4.74 -1.18 -18.53
CA LEU A 98 -5.18 -2.12 -19.57
C LEU A 98 -6.24 -1.51 -20.49
N ALA A 99 -7.24 -0.82 -19.91
CA ALA A 99 -8.28 -0.16 -20.69
C ALA A 99 -7.75 1.00 -21.55
N LEU A 100 -6.68 1.66 -21.13
CA LEU A 100 -6.04 2.74 -21.90
C LEU A 100 -5.08 2.24 -22.98
N ALA A 101 -4.38 1.13 -22.72
CA ALA A 101 -3.42 0.53 -23.64
C ALA A 101 -4.09 -0.19 -24.81
N ASP A 102 -5.28 -0.77 -24.58
CA ASP A 102 -5.96 -1.67 -25.51
C ASP A 102 -5.12 -2.94 -25.83
N ASP A 103 -4.09 -3.21 -25.02
CA ASP A 103 -3.27 -4.41 -25.05
C ASP A 103 -2.76 -4.80 -23.65
N LEU A 104 -2.28 -6.04 -23.52
CA LEU A 104 -1.78 -6.61 -22.26
C LEU A 104 -0.32 -6.24 -21.97
N ALA A 105 0.41 -5.79 -22.98
CA ALA A 105 1.80 -5.35 -22.83
C ALA A 105 1.89 -3.96 -22.20
N LEU A 106 0.77 -3.23 -22.10
CA LEU A 106 0.70 -1.85 -21.66
C LEU A 106 1.52 -0.92 -22.56
N ASN A 107 1.40 -1.10 -23.88
CA ASN A 107 2.04 -0.17 -24.81
C ASN A 107 1.22 1.10 -24.92
N PHE A 108 1.86 2.24 -24.68
CA PHE A 108 1.24 3.55 -24.83
C PHE A 108 2.01 4.42 -25.81
N SER A 109 1.29 5.18 -26.62
CA SER A 109 1.87 6.15 -27.56
C SER A 109 1.05 7.43 -27.62
N GLY A 110 1.67 8.50 -28.11
CA GLY A 110 1.04 9.82 -28.25
C GLY A 110 0.47 10.37 -26.93
N GLY A 111 -0.65 11.09 -27.01
CA GLY A 111 -1.30 11.71 -25.85
C GLY A 111 -1.78 10.73 -24.78
N ARG A 112 -2.11 9.48 -25.15
CA ARG A 112 -2.49 8.42 -24.19
C ARG A 112 -1.32 8.05 -23.28
N GLY A 113 -0.11 7.97 -23.83
CA GLY A 113 1.11 7.70 -23.05
C GLY A 113 1.42 8.79 -22.05
N THR A 114 1.29 10.06 -22.42
CA THR A 114 1.48 11.17 -21.49
C THR A 114 0.46 11.15 -20.35
N ALA A 115 -0.82 10.91 -20.65
CA ALA A 115 -1.86 10.80 -19.65
C ALA A 115 -1.64 9.62 -18.69
N TRP A 116 -1.29 8.45 -19.23
CA TRP A 116 -0.97 7.27 -18.44
C TRP A 116 0.26 7.48 -17.54
N LEU A 117 1.30 8.13 -18.04
CA LEU A 117 2.49 8.44 -17.24
C LEU A 117 2.16 9.37 -16.08
N ALA A 118 1.42 10.45 -16.34
CA ALA A 118 0.97 11.38 -15.30
C ALA A 118 0.11 10.68 -14.24
N PHE A 119 -0.82 9.82 -14.67
CA PHE A 119 -1.64 8.99 -13.79
C PHE A 119 -0.78 8.05 -12.94
N SER A 120 0.15 7.32 -13.56
CA SER A 120 1.04 6.37 -12.88
C SER A 120 1.92 7.05 -11.83
N LEU A 121 2.47 8.22 -12.16
CA LEU A 121 3.24 9.03 -11.22
C LEU A 121 2.39 9.50 -10.04
N ALA A 122 1.15 9.93 -10.29
CA ALA A 122 0.24 10.34 -9.22
C ALA A 122 -0.10 9.17 -8.28
N VAL A 123 -0.37 7.97 -8.82
CA VAL A 123 -0.61 6.75 -8.02
C VAL A 123 0.62 6.39 -7.20
N ALA A 124 1.81 6.37 -7.81
CA ALA A 124 3.06 6.06 -7.13
C ALA A 124 3.35 7.04 -6.00
N ALA A 125 3.22 8.36 -6.25
CA ALA A 125 3.41 9.39 -5.25
C ALA A 125 2.42 9.27 -4.08
N CYS A 126 1.14 8.99 -4.39
CA CYS A 126 0.12 8.77 -3.36
C CYS A 126 0.45 7.55 -2.49
N ALA A 127 0.81 6.41 -3.09
CA ALA A 127 1.19 5.20 -2.38
C ALA A 127 2.44 5.41 -1.50
N ALA A 128 3.46 6.07 -2.05
CA ALA A 128 4.69 6.41 -1.33
C ALA A 128 4.44 7.36 -0.15
N ALA A 129 3.53 8.34 -0.29
CA ALA A 129 3.19 9.27 0.77
C ALA A 129 2.25 8.67 1.84
N ALA A 130 1.41 7.69 1.47
CA ALA A 130 0.42 7.10 2.37
C ALA A 130 1.08 6.37 3.55
N LEU A 131 2.14 5.60 3.29
CA LEU A 131 2.84 4.82 4.31
C LEU A 131 3.48 5.67 5.43
N PRO A 132 4.35 6.67 5.14
CA PRO A 132 4.94 7.50 6.17
C PRO A 132 3.87 8.31 6.91
N THR A 133 2.83 8.79 6.22
CA THR A 133 1.70 9.48 6.86
C THR A 133 0.98 8.59 7.87
N ALA A 134 0.67 7.35 7.51
CA ALA A 134 0.04 6.39 8.41
C ALA A 134 0.94 6.00 9.58
N ALA A 135 2.24 5.77 9.33
CA ALA A 135 3.23 5.42 10.35
C ALA A 135 3.41 6.56 11.37
N LEU A 136 3.60 7.80 10.89
CA LEU A 136 3.73 8.99 11.74
C LEU A 136 2.46 9.22 12.57
N ALA A 137 1.27 9.11 11.97
CA ALA A 137 0.01 9.24 12.68
C ALA A 137 -0.14 8.17 13.78
N ALA A 138 0.27 6.93 13.52
CA ALA A 138 0.27 5.85 14.51
C ALA A 138 1.26 6.12 15.66
N LEU A 139 2.46 6.59 15.36
CA LEU A 139 3.49 6.95 16.36
C LEU A 139 3.03 8.09 17.26
N ILE A 140 2.51 9.17 16.69
CA ILE A 140 1.99 10.32 17.44
C ILE A 140 0.87 9.87 18.38
N ARG A 141 -0.06 9.03 17.90
CA ARG A 141 -1.15 8.52 18.74
C ARG A 141 -0.66 7.67 19.91
N ARG A 142 0.35 6.82 19.69
CA ARG A 142 0.96 6.01 20.77
C ARG A 142 1.62 6.88 21.83
N ARG A 143 2.37 7.91 21.42
CA ARG A 143 3.01 8.87 22.34
C ARG A 143 1.99 9.63 23.17
N ARG A 144 0.89 10.10 22.56
CA ARG A 144 -0.19 10.81 23.27
C ARG A 144 -0.90 9.92 24.30
N ALA A 145 -1.15 8.66 23.96
CA ALA A 145 -1.76 7.72 24.91
C ALA A 145 -0.85 7.47 26.13
N GLY A 146 0.44 7.20 25.91
CA GLY A 146 1.38 6.96 27.02
C GLY A 146 1.63 8.19 27.90
N ALA A 147 1.53 9.40 27.34
CA ALA A 147 1.65 10.64 28.12
C ALA A 147 0.42 10.90 29.01
N ALA A 148 -0.78 10.47 28.58
CA ALA A 148 -1.99 10.58 29.39
C ALA A 148 -1.93 9.64 30.61
N ASP A 149 -1.50 8.40 30.41
CA ASP A 149 -1.40 7.39 31.49
C ASP A 149 -0.43 7.82 32.60
N ARG A 150 0.65 8.53 32.27
CA ARG A 150 1.65 9.04 33.25
C ARG A 150 1.18 10.26 34.04
N ARG A 151 0.17 10.99 33.58
CA ARG A 151 -0.40 12.13 34.32
C ARG A 151 -1.45 11.70 35.35
N THR A 152 -1.97 10.49 35.18
CA THR A 152 -3.01 9.91 36.04
C THR A 152 -2.46 8.88 37.04
N ALA A 153 -1.16 8.54 36.93
CA ALA A 153 -0.43 7.66 37.85
C ALA A 153 0.39 8.52 38.81
#